data_AF-A0A0G0M679-F1
#
_entry.id   AF-A0A0G0M679-F1
#
_cell.length_a   1.000
_cell.length_b   1.000
_cell.length_c   1.000
_cell.angle_alpha   90.00
_cell.angle_beta   90.00
_cell.angle_gamma   90.00
#
_symmetry.space_group_name_H-M   'P 1'
#
loop_
_entity.id
_entity.type
_entity.pdbx_description
1 polymer ?
#
loop_
_entity_poly.entity_id
_entity_poly.type
_entity_poly.pdbx_seq_one_letter_code
_entity_poly.pdbx_strand_id
1 'polypeptide(L)'
;MIKQSIKKENGSALLITVLILASLFIAALNASSIILSGVLISGIQERSTLAFYAAESGAEQSAYEVLVNGNLPAASSSNMFSLTLSNNSSYVVSYASSTFYSEGSFGETKRSVSLGFE
;
A
#
# COMPACT_ATOMS: atom_id res chain seq x y z
N MET A 1 1.31 23.18 76.14
CA MET A 1 0.31 22.88 75.09
C MET A 1 1.05 22.81 73.77
N ILE A 2 1.42 21.61 73.30
CA ILE A 2 2.27 21.41 72.12
C ILE A 2 1.36 21.26 70.90
N LYS A 3 1.31 22.27 70.04
CA LYS A 3 0.62 22.21 68.73
C LYS A 3 1.45 21.32 67.80
N GLN A 4 0.95 20.13 67.49
CA GLN A 4 1.50 19.30 66.42
C GLN A 4 1.10 19.90 65.06
N SER A 5 2.11 20.31 64.28
CA SER A 5 1.93 20.79 62.91
C SER A 5 1.86 19.59 61.97
N ILE A 6 0.70 19.37 61.34
CA ILE A 6 0.50 18.31 60.35
C ILE A 6 1.29 18.69 59.09
N LYS A 7 2.42 18.02 58.83
CA LYS A 7 3.15 18.14 57.56
C LYS A 7 2.28 17.58 56.41
N LYS A 8 1.89 18.44 55.48
CA LYS A 8 1.17 18.10 54.25
C LYS A 8 2.14 17.74 53.13
N GLU A 9 2.69 16.53 53.14
CA GLU A 9 3.60 16.02 52.09
C GLU A 9 2.89 15.08 51.08
N ASN A 10 1.55 14.97 51.12
CA ASN A 10 0.80 13.97 50.36
C ASN A 10 0.44 14.39 48.92
N GLY A 11 0.66 15.66 48.54
CA GLY A 11 0.33 16.16 47.20
C GLY A 11 1.40 15.84 46.15
N SER A 12 2.67 15.74 46.56
CA SER A 12 3.78 15.43 45.66
C SER A 12 3.72 13.99 45.16
N ALA A 13 3.36 13.04 46.02
CA ALA A 13 3.14 11.64 45.65
C ALA A 13 2.05 11.50 44.59
N LEU A 14 0.92 12.19 44.78
CA LEU A 14 -0.17 12.20 43.80
C LEU A 14 0.29 12.77 42.45
N LEU A 15 1.02 13.90 42.45
CA LEU A 15 1.53 14.52 41.23
C LEU A 15 2.50 13.60 40.47
N ILE A 16 3.41 12.90 41.17
CA ILE A 16 4.32 11.93 40.56
C ILE A 16 3.54 10.77 39.94
N THR A 17 2.52 10.24 40.62
CA THR A 17 1.70 9.16 40.05
C THR A 17 0.95 9.60 38.80
N VAL A 18 0.44 10.83 38.76
CA VAL A 18 -0.22 11.38 37.56
C VAL A 18 0.78 11.55 36.42
N LEU A 19 2.00 12.00 36.69
CA LEU A 19 3.05 12.11 35.67
C LEU A 19 3.47 10.74 35.11
N ILE A 20 3.58 9.72 35.97
CA ILE A 20 3.87 8.34 35.55
C ILE A 20 2.71 7.79 34.71
N LEU A 21 1.46 7.99 35.13
CA LEU A 21 0.31 7.54 34.37
C LEU A 21 0.19 8.27 33.02
N ALA A 22 0.49 9.57 32.98
CA ALA A 22 0.48 10.35 31.75
C ALA A 22 1.55 9.88 30.76
N SER A 23 2.77 9.57 31.23
CA SER A 23 3.83 9.06 30.35
C SER A 23 3.50 7.68 29.80
N LEU A 24 2.96 6.78 30.63
CA LEU A 24 2.48 5.47 30.19
C LEU A 24 1.33 5.60 29.19
N PHE A 25 0.42 6.55 29.41
CA PHE A 25 -0.69 6.81 28.49
C PHE A 25 -0.21 7.30 27.12
N ILE A 26 0.75 8.23 27.10
CA ILE A 26 1.36 8.70 25.84
C ILE A 26 2.07 7.55 25.13
N ALA A 27 2.81 6.70 25.84
CA ALA A 27 3.45 5.53 25.25
C ALA A 27 2.44 4.57 24.61
N ALA A 28 1.31 4.30 25.29
CA ALA A 28 0.24 3.46 24.77
C ALA A 28 -0.43 4.03 23.52
N LEU A 29 -0.67 5.35 23.48
CA LEU A 29 -1.24 6.02 22.29
C LEU A 29 -0.32 5.90 21.07
N ASN A 30 1.00 6.05 21.27
CA ASN A 30 1.97 5.88 20.18
C ASN A 30 2.04 4.43 19.71
N ALA A 31 1.98 3.45 20.60
CA ALA A 31 1.93 2.04 20.21
C ALA A 31 0.67 1.74 19.37
N SER A 32 -0.49 2.27 19.77
CA SER A 32 -1.75 2.08 19.05
C SER A 32 -1.72 2.68 17.64
N SER A 33 -1.11 3.86 17.46
CA SER A 33 -1.04 4.51 16.14
C SER A 33 -0.16 3.72 15.17
N ILE A 34 0.93 3.14 15.65
CA ILE A 34 1.81 2.27 14.86
C ILE A 34 1.06 1.01 14.42
N ILE A 35 0.35 0.34 15.34
CA ILE A 35 -0.41 -0.87 15.03
C ILE A 35 -1.48 -0.58 13.97
N LEU A 36 -2.25 0.49 14.13
CA LEU A 36 -3.29 0.86 13.18
C LEU A 36 -2.70 1.18 11.78
N SER A 37 -1.57 1.89 11.76
CA SER A 37 -0.86 2.17 10.50
C SER A 37 -0.39 0.87 9.82
N GLY A 38 0.13 -0.08 10.59
CA GLY A 38 0.54 -1.39 10.08
C GLY A 38 -0.61 -2.17 9.43
N VAL A 39 -1.80 -2.18 10.05
CA VAL A 39 -2.99 -2.83 9.50
C VAL A 39 -3.41 -2.21 8.17
N LEU A 40 -3.41 -0.88 8.08
CA LEU A 40 -3.76 -0.17 6.84
C LEU A 40 -2.76 -0.45 5.71
N ILE A 41 -1.46 -0.45 6.02
CA ILE A 41 -0.40 -0.77 5.06
C ILE A 41 -0.55 -2.20 4.53
N SER A 42 -0.88 -3.16 5.41
CA SER A 42 -1.08 -4.57 5.02
C SER A 42 -2.18 -4.72 3.96
N GLY A 43 -3.30 -4.01 4.10
CA GLY A 43 -4.38 -4.07 3.11
C GLY A 43 -3.99 -3.47 1.76
N ILE A 44 -3.19 -2.40 1.75
CA ILE A 44 -2.68 -1.78 0.52
C ILE A 44 -1.68 -2.72 -0.17
N GLN A 45 -0.86 -3.45 0.59
CA GLN A 45 0.11 -4.39 0.05
C GLN A 45 -0.58 -5.53 -0.72
N GLU A 46 -1.64 -6.12 -0.17
CA GLU A 46 -2.39 -7.19 -0.84
C GLU A 46 -3.00 -6.71 -2.17
N ARG A 47 -3.66 -5.54 -2.15
CA ARG A 47 -4.24 -4.92 -3.35
C ARG A 47 -3.19 -4.60 -4.39
N SER A 48 -2.02 -4.15 -3.95
CA SER A 48 -0.87 -3.87 -4.80
C SER A 48 -0.35 -5.12 -5.49
N THR A 49 -0.26 -6.25 -4.79
CA THR A 49 0.17 -7.52 -5.37
C THR A 49 -0.81 -8.00 -6.44
N LEU A 50 -2.12 -7.89 -6.19
CA LEU A 50 -3.14 -8.24 -7.18
C LEU A 50 -3.09 -7.34 -8.43
N ALA A 51 -2.96 -6.02 -8.24
CA ALA A 51 -2.81 -5.09 -9.35
C ALA A 51 -1.51 -5.36 -10.13
N PHE A 52 -0.44 -5.78 -9.45
CA PHE A 52 0.83 -6.15 -10.10
C PHE A 52 0.69 -7.41 -10.95
N TYR A 53 0.08 -8.48 -10.43
CA TYR A 53 -0.15 -9.70 -11.20
C TYR A 53 -1.07 -9.49 -12.40
N ALA A 54 -2.07 -8.61 -12.28
CA ALA A 54 -2.88 -8.22 -13.43
C ALA A 54 -2.03 -7.50 -14.50
N ALA A 55 -1.17 -6.56 -14.08
CA ALA A 55 -0.25 -5.87 -15.00
C ALA A 55 0.69 -6.87 -15.69
N GLU A 56 1.25 -7.82 -14.93
CA GLU A 56 2.12 -8.86 -15.46
C GLU A 56 1.39 -9.76 -16.47
N SER A 57 0.14 -10.14 -16.20
CA SER A 57 -0.68 -10.92 -17.13
C SER A 57 -0.89 -10.21 -18.47
N GLY A 58 -1.14 -8.90 -18.45
CA GLY A 58 -1.23 -8.10 -19.68
C GLY A 58 0.11 -7.98 -20.41
N ALA A 59 1.20 -7.88 -19.65
CA ALA A 59 2.55 -7.84 -20.21
C ALA A 59 2.90 -9.18 -20.90
N GLU A 60 2.60 -10.30 -20.26
CA GLU A 60 2.75 -11.64 -20.86
C GLU A 60 1.90 -11.81 -22.12
N GLN A 61 0.65 -11.32 -22.12
CA GLN A 61 -0.18 -11.36 -23.32
C GLN A 61 0.48 -10.60 -24.47
N SER A 62 1.00 -9.39 -24.22
CA SER A 62 1.72 -8.64 -25.26
C SER A 62 2.99 -9.34 -25.73
N ALA A 63 3.73 -9.97 -24.81
CA ALA A 63 4.91 -10.74 -25.17
C ALA A 63 4.57 -11.98 -26.00
N TYR A 64 3.47 -12.66 -25.69
CA TYR A 64 2.99 -13.79 -26.47
C TYR A 64 2.67 -13.38 -27.91
N GLU A 65 1.96 -12.25 -28.10
CA GLU A 65 1.64 -11.73 -29.43
C GLU A 65 2.89 -11.40 -30.25
N VAL A 66 3.92 -10.82 -29.62
CA VAL A 66 5.17 -10.49 -30.32
C VAL A 66 6.01 -11.74 -30.60
N LEU A 67 6.22 -12.59 -29.60
CA LEU A 67 7.18 -13.70 -29.68
C LEU A 67 6.62 -14.92 -30.43
N VAL A 68 5.32 -15.19 -30.30
CA VAL A 68 4.69 -16.38 -30.90
C VAL A 68 3.99 -16.02 -32.20
N ASN A 69 3.18 -14.95 -32.19
CA ASN A 69 2.41 -14.55 -33.37
C ASN A 69 3.19 -13.60 -34.30
N GLY A 70 4.33 -13.05 -33.87
CA GLY A 70 5.11 -12.08 -34.65
C GLY A 70 4.39 -10.73 -34.82
N ASN A 71 3.38 -10.45 -34.01
CA ASN A 71 2.48 -9.32 -34.19
C ASN A 71 2.96 -8.11 -33.38
N LEU A 72 3.86 -7.33 -33.98
CA LEU A 72 4.27 -6.03 -33.45
C LEU A 72 3.34 -4.93 -33.97
N PRO A 73 2.79 -4.06 -33.09
CA PRO A 73 1.94 -2.97 -33.53
C PRO A 73 2.74 -1.98 -34.38
N ALA A 74 2.20 -1.63 -35.55
CA ALA A 74 2.89 -0.73 -36.49
C ALA A 74 2.98 0.73 -36.01
N ALA A 75 2.15 1.12 -35.05
CA ALA A 75 2.10 2.47 -34.47
C ALA A 75 1.71 2.40 -33.00
N SER A 76 1.96 3.49 -32.28
CA SER A 76 1.48 3.65 -30.90
C SER A 76 -0.03 3.48 -30.84
N SER A 77 -0.50 2.66 -29.91
CA SER A 77 -1.92 2.34 -29.73
C SER A 77 -2.25 2.25 -28.24
N SER A 78 -3.36 2.84 -27.85
CA SER A 78 -3.87 2.80 -26.48
C SER A 78 -4.94 1.72 -26.33
N ASN A 79 -4.96 1.03 -25.18
CA ASN A 79 -5.99 0.04 -24.84
C ASN A 79 -6.08 -1.12 -25.86
N MET A 80 -4.93 -1.59 -26.33
CA MET A 80 -4.82 -2.70 -27.28
C MET A 80 -5.41 -4.00 -26.73
N PHE A 81 -5.10 -4.29 -25.48
CA PHE A 81 -5.65 -5.42 -24.75
C PHE A 81 -6.25 -4.91 -23.45
N SER A 82 -7.42 -5.45 -23.10
CA SER A 82 -8.04 -5.15 -21.82
C SER A 82 -8.86 -6.35 -21.39
N LEU A 83 -8.68 -6.76 -20.14
CA LEU A 83 -9.43 -7.87 -19.55
C LEU A 83 -9.66 -7.60 -18.07
N THR A 84 -10.86 -7.95 -17.62
CA THR A 84 -11.18 -8.07 -16.19
C THR A 84 -11.18 -9.55 -15.82
N LEU A 85 -10.33 -9.92 -14.86
CA LEU A 85 -10.15 -11.28 -14.37
C LEU A 85 -11.25 -11.65 -13.37
N SER A 86 -11.40 -12.94 -13.09
CA SER A 86 -12.46 -13.48 -12.19
C SER A 86 -12.37 -12.97 -10.74
N ASN A 87 -11.21 -12.46 -10.34
CA ASN A 87 -10.94 -11.90 -9.03
C ASN A 87 -11.18 -10.38 -8.95
N ASN A 88 -11.86 -9.77 -9.93
CA ASN A 88 -12.09 -8.32 -10.06
C ASN A 88 -10.83 -7.45 -10.24
N SER A 89 -9.67 -8.04 -10.48
CA SER A 89 -8.52 -7.30 -11.01
C SER A 89 -8.68 -7.14 -12.52
N SER A 90 -8.08 -6.09 -13.07
CA SER A 90 -8.12 -5.84 -14.50
C SER A 90 -6.77 -5.35 -14.99
N TYR A 91 -6.51 -5.50 -16.28
CA TYR A 91 -5.35 -4.87 -16.90
C TYR A 91 -5.72 -4.22 -18.21
N VAL A 92 -4.90 -3.26 -18.61
CA VAL A 92 -4.98 -2.55 -19.87
C VAL A 92 -3.58 -2.42 -20.44
N VAL A 93 -3.38 -2.89 -21.67
CA VAL A 93 -2.11 -2.81 -22.38
C VAL A 93 -2.19 -1.73 -23.45
N SER A 94 -1.18 -0.87 -23.48
CA SER A 94 -0.94 0.10 -24.54
C SER A 94 0.45 -0.11 -25.12
N TYR A 95 0.67 0.36 -26.34
CA TYR A 95 1.97 0.30 -27.01
C TYR A 95 2.38 1.69 -27.42
N ALA A 96 3.60 2.09 -27.08
CA ALA A 96 4.19 3.35 -27.52
C ALA A 96 5.71 3.23 -27.55
N SER A 97 6.36 3.87 -28.52
CA SER A 97 7.83 3.94 -28.60
C SER A 97 8.52 2.57 -28.50
N SER A 98 8.02 1.58 -29.26
CA SER A 98 8.52 0.19 -29.26
C SER A 98 8.44 -0.53 -27.90
N THR A 99 7.62 -0.02 -26.99
CA THR A 99 7.45 -0.54 -25.63
C THR A 99 5.97 -0.80 -25.36
N PHE A 100 5.66 -1.96 -24.82
CA PHE A 100 4.34 -2.26 -24.27
C PHE A 100 4.27 -1.78 -22.83
N TYR A 101 3.18 -1.10 -22.50
CA TYR A 101 2.84 -0.62 -21.17
C TYR A 101 1.59 -1.35 -20.71
N SER A 102 1.72 -2.23 -19.74
CA SER A 102 0.61 -2.89 -19.10
C SER A 102 0.30 -2.20 -17.77
N GLU A 103 -0.92 -1.69 -17.61
CA GLU A 103 -1.43 -1.14 -16.35
C GLU A 103 -2.44 -2.12 -15.76
N GLY A 104 -2.11 -2.70 -14.61
CA GLY A 104 -2.99 -3.53 -13.81
C GLY A 104 -3.67 -2.72 -12.70
N SER A 105 -4.93 -3.05 -12.41
CA SER A 105 -5.76 -2.37 -11.43
C SER A 105 -6.51 -3.36 -10.55
N PHE A 106 -6.60 -3.05 -9.26
CA PHE A 106 -7.46 -3.74 -8.31
C PHE A 106 -7.96 -2.74 -7.25
N GLY A 107 -9.28 -2.52 -7.22
CA GLY A 107 -9.88 -1.45 -6.43
C GLY A 107 -9.32 -0.07 -6.83
N GLU A 108 -8.78 0.68 -5.87
CA GLU A 108 -8.15 2.00 -6.11
C GLU A 108 -6.64 1.89 -6.39
N THR A 109 -6.07 0.69 -6.33
CA THR A 109 -4.63 0.49 -6.54
C THR A 109 -4.33 0.18 -8.00
N LYS A 110 -3.29 0.82 -8.53
CA LYS A 110 -2.78 0.60 -9.88
C LYS A 110 -1.29 0.30 -9.85
N ARG A 111 -0.85 -0.62 -10.70
CA ARG A 111 0.55 -0.97 -10.92
C ARG A 111 0.81 -1.06 -12.42
N SER A 112 2.02 -0.71 -12.84
CA SER A 112 2.39 -0.76 -14.25
C SER A 112 3.67 -1.57 -14.45
N VAL A 113 3.71 -2.30 -15.55
CA VAL A 113 4.84 -3.06 -16.04
C VAL A 113 5.07 -2.67 -17.50
N SER A 114 6.33 -2.44 -17.87
CA SER A 114 6.71 -2.11 -19.24
C SER A 114 7.62 -3.19 -19.82
N LEU A 115 7.38 -3.58 -21.07
CA LEU A 115 8.18 -4.53 -21.83
C LEU A 115 8.66 -3.88 -23.12
N GLY A 116 9.98 -3.71 -23.25
CA GLY A 116 10.63 -3.33 -24.50
C GLY A 116 11.16 -4.58 -25.20
N PHE A 117 11.02 -4.62 -26.52
CA PHE A 117 11.66 -5.62 -27.37
C PHE A 117 12.77 -4.95 -28.17
N GLU A 118 13.99 -5.48 -28.08
CA GLU A 118 15.16 -5.06 -28.88
C GLU A 118 15.31 -5.91 -30.14
#